data_AF-A0A563DWD2-F1
#
_entry.id   AF-A0A563DWD2-F1
#
_cell.length_a   1.000
_cell.length_b   1.000
_cell.length_c   1.000
_cell.angle_alpha   90.00
_cell.angle_beta   90.00
_cell.angle_gamma   90.00
#
_symmetry.space_group_name_H-M   'P 1'
#
loop_
_entity.id
_entity.type
_entity.pdbx_description
1 polymer ?
#
loop_
_entity_poly.entity_id
_entity_poly.type
_entity_poly.pdbx_seq_one_letter_code
_entity_poly.pdbx_strand_id
1 'polypeptide(L)'
;MQNPWKRNPWFESVAVAQRRARRRLPKSVYGALVAGSERGQTVADNQGAFAELGLAPHVAGHRAEREMATTVMGQDISLPVIISPTGVQAVHPDGEVAVARAAAARGTVMALSNFASRSIEEVVAANPRTFFQMYWTGDRDVMVQRMARARDAGAVGLIATLDWSFSMGRDWGSPEIPERIDLRSALRFAPEVLARPRWLYGFARSGDLPDLTAPNLAAPGAAKGPTFFGAYAEWMNTAPPTWDDVAWMRDQWDGPFMLKGVCRVDDALRAVDAGVTALSVSNHGGNNLDGTPATIRVLASIAQAAGDQVEVLLDGGVRRGSDVVKALALGARAVLIGRAYLWGLAANGQAGVENVLDIMSSGIGSALLGMGLSSIHELRPEHLVIPDGFARTLGAPPARES
;
A
#
# COMPACT_ATOMS: atom_id res chain seq x y z
N MET A 1 13.29 -39.55 -3.95
CA MET A 1 14.05 -38.36 -4.43
C MET A 1 13.07 -37.22 -4.68
N GLN A 2 13.23 -36.08 -4.01
CA GLN A 2 12.48 -34.87 -4.39
C GLN A 2 12.99 -34.40 -5.75
N ASN A 3 12.07 -34.02 -6.65
CA ASN A 3 12.38 -33.58 -8.00
C ASN A 3 13.39 -32.41 -7.98
N PRO A 4 14.61 -32.56 -8.52
CA PRO A 4 15.63 -31.50 -8.52
C PRO A 4 15.24 -30.29 -9.40
N TRP A 5 14.22 -30.45 -10.25
CA TRP A 5 13.62 -29.39 -11.07
C TRP A 5 12.38 -28.76 -10.40
N LYS A 6 12.07 -29.13 -9.16
CA LYS A 6 10.98 -28.51 -8.39
C LYS A 6 11.33 -27.05 -8.16
N ARG A 7 10.62 -26.16 -8.85
CA ARG A 7 10.80 -24.71 -8.75
C ARG A 7 10.70 -24.27 -7.29
N ASN A 8 11.70 -23.54 -6.81
CA ASN A 8 11.75 -23.02 -5.43
C ASN A 8 10.42 -22.32 -5.09
N PRO A 9 9.63 -22.82 -4.11
CA PRO A 9 8.41 -22.13 -3.70
C PRO A 9 8.73 -20.76 -3.11
N TRP A 10 9.94 -20.57 -2.60
CA TRP A 10 10.46 -19.31 -2.10
C TRP A 10 11.11 -18.47 -3.21
N PHE A 11 11.25 -17.17 -2.98
CA PHE A 11 12.03 -16.25 -3.82
C PHE A 11 12.89 -15.31 -2.96
N GLU A 12 14.00 -14.88 -3.54
CA GLU A 12 15.10 -14.21 -2.84
C GLU A 12 14.91 -12.69 -2.77
N SER A 13 14.01 -12.13 -3.60
CA SER A 13 13.75 -10.68 -3.65
C SER A 13 12.38 -10.36 -4.23
N VAL A 14 11.89 -9.16 -3.92
CA VAL A 14 10.66 -8.61 -4.51
C VAL A 14 10.77 -8.52 -6.04
N ALA A 15 11.97 -8.30 -6.59
CA ALA A 15 12.19 -8.32 -8.04
C ALA A 15 11.98 -9.72 -8.66
N VAL A 16 12.36 -10.79 -7.95
CA VAL A 16 12.03 -12.16 -8.38
C VAL A 16 10.52 -12.38 -8.34
N ALA A 17 9.84 -11.91 -7.28
CA ALA A 17 8.37 -11.97 -7.18
C ALA A 17 7.71 -11.27 -8.37
N GLN A 18 8.16 -10.06 -8.72
CA GLN A 18 7.65 -9.31 -9.88
C GLN A 18 7.81 -10.10 -11.19
N ARG A 19 8.98 -10.68 -11.44
CA ARG A 19 9.21 -11.52 -12.63
C ARG A 19 8.31 -12.76 -12.64
N ARG A 20 8.05 -13.36 -11.48
CA ARG A 20 7.12 -14.49 -11.35
C ARG A 20 5.68 -14.06 -11.61
N ALA A 21 5.25 -12.93 -11.07
CA ALA A 21 3.94 -12.34 -11.30
C ALA A 21 3.70 -12.08 -12.80
N ARG A 22 4.65 -11.43 -13.48
CA ARG A 22 4.57 -11.16 -14.93
C ARG A 22 4.42 -12.42 -15.78
N ARG A 23 5.05 -13.53 -15.37
CA ARG A 23 4.94 -14.83 -16.05
C ARG A 23 3.64 -15.58 -15.74
N ARG A 24 3.01 -15.30 -14.60
CA ARG A 24 1.84 -16.05 -14.10
C ARG A 24 0.52 -15.39 -14.43
N LEU A 25 0.46 -14.06 -14.41
CA LEU A 25 -0.78 -13.32 -14.64
C LEU A 25 -1.08 -13.16 -16.14
N PRO A 26 -2.37 -13.17 -16.53
CA PRO A 26 -2.81 -12.66 -17.83
C PRO A 26 -2.30 -11.23 -18.06
N LYS A 27 -2.16 -10.81 -19.33
CA LYS A 27 -1.53 -9.52 -19.67
C LYS A 27 -2.34 -8.36 -19.11
N SER A 28 -3.66 -8.39 -19.29
CA SER A 28 -4.63 -7.45 -18.69
C SER A 28 -4.49 -7.35 -17.17
N VAL A 29 -4.52 -8.48 -16.46
CA VAL A 29 -4.38 -8.53 -14.99
C VAL A 29 -3.02 -7.99 -14.54
N TYR A 30 -1.92 -8.39 -15.18
CA TYR A 30 -0.60 -7.83 -14.85
C TYR A 30 -0.52 -6.32 -15.13
N GLY A 31 -1.13 -5.85 -16.22
CA GLY A 31 -1.22 -4.43 -16.55
C GLY A 31 -1.90 -3.60 -15.46
N ALA A 32 -2.89 -4.16 -14.76
CA ALA A 32 -3.54 -3.49 -13.62
C ALA A 32 -2.61 -3.31 -12.41
N LEU A 33 -1.60 -4.17 -12.25
CA LEU A 33 -0.55 -4.00 -11.23
C LEU A 33 0.53 -2.99 -11.65
N VAL A 34 0.64 -2.71 -12.95
CA VAL A 34 1.61 -1.75 -13.52
C VAL A 34 1.00 -0.35 -13.45
N ALA A 35 1.10 0.21 -12.26
CA ALA A 35 0.70 1.58 -11.95
C ALA A 35 1.61 2.61 -12.63
N GLY A 36 1.11 3.83 -12.71
CA GLY A 36 1.81 5.02 -13.19
C GLY A 36 0.89 5.92 -14.00
N SER A 37 1.26 7.18 -14.10
CA SER A 37 0.59 8.19 -14.92
C SER A 37 1.58 8.77 -15.92
N GLU A 38 1.06 9.23 -17.06
CA GLU A 38 1.78 9.91 -18.14
C GLU A 38 3.06 9.17 -18.55
N ARG A 39 4.23 9.79 -18.36
CA ARG A 39 5.53 9.26 -18.75
C ARG A 39 6.12 8.29 -17.71
N GLY A 40 5.56 8.29 -16.49
CA GLY A 40 5.95 7.42 -15.39
C GLY A 40 7.19 7.92 -14.64
N GLN A 41 7.48 9.21 -14.67
CA GLN A 41 8.67 9.76 -14.00
C GLN A 41 8.60 9.62 -12.48
N THR A 42 7.43 9.79 -11.86
CA THR A 42 7.26 9.60 -10.40
C THR A 42 7.42 8.14 -9.99
N VAL A 43 7.00 7.18 -10.84
CA VAL A 43 7.19 5.75 -10.56
C VAL A 43 8.68 5.38 -10.60
N ALA A 44 9.42 5.97 -11.54
CA ALA A 44 10.87 5.81 -11.64
C ALA A 44 11.57 6.47 -10.45
N ASP A 45 11.26 7.73 -10.14
CA ASP A 45 11.87 8.48 -9.03
C ASP A 45 11.59 7.81 -7.68
N ASN A 46 10.37 7.32 -7.44
CA ASN A 46 10.02 6.57 -6.23
C ASN A 46 10.98 5.42 -5.95
N GLN A 47 11.52 4.76 -6.97
CA GLN A 47 12.50 3.69 -6.80
C GLN A 47 13.94 4.21 -6.84
N GLY A 48 14.22 5.18 -7.71
CA GLY A 48 15.55 5.78 -7.88
C GLY A 48 16.03 6.51 -6.62
N ALA A 49 15.16 7.29 -5.98
CA ALA A 49 15.49 8.09 -4.81
C ALA A 49 15.97 7.23 -3.62
N PHE A 50 15.44 6.02 -3.42
CA PHE A 50 15.97 5.13 -2.39
C PHE A 50 17.42 4.69 -2.67
N ALA A 51 17.84 4.61 -3.93
CA ALA A 51 19.20 4.22 -4.30
C ALA A 51 20.22 5.36 -4.15
N GLU A 52 19.76 6.62 -4.13
CA GLU A 52 20.62 7.79 -3.85
C GLU A 52 21.07 7.87 -2.40
N LEU A 53 20.27 7.33 -1.46
CA LEU A 53 20.62 7.23 -0.06
C LEU A 53 21.58 6.06 0.19
N GLY A 54 22.69 6.32 0.89
CA GLY A 54 23.59 5.28 1.40
C GLY A 54 23.27 4.90 2.85
N LEU A 55 23.87 3.80 3.31
CA LEU A 55 23.94 3.43 4.73
C LEU A 55 25.38 3.65 5.20
N ALA A 56 25.58 4.04 6.46
CA ALA A 56 26.90 4.22 7.08
C ALA A 56 27.24 3.00 7.97
N PRO A 57 27.95 1.98 7.45
CA PRO A 57 28.19 0.74 8.19
C PRO A 57 29.31 0.86 9.23
N HIS A 58 29.27 -0.02 10.22
CA HIS A 58 30.35 -0.23 11.18
C HIS A 58 31.15 -1.49 10.85
N VAL A 59 32.42 -1.56 11.29
CA VAL A 59 33.31 -2.71 11.04
C VAL A 59 33.31 -3.70 12.21
N ALA A 60 33.21 -3.20 13.45
CA ALA A 60 33.24 -3.99 14.67
C ALA A 60 32.36 -3.35 15.76
N GLY A 61 32.00 -4.13 16.80
CA GLY A 61 31.11 -3.68 17.88
C GLY A 61 29.62 -3.96 17.63
N HIS A 62 29.29 -4.82 16.67
CA HIS A 62 27.92 -5.19 16.34
C HIS A 62 27.21 -5.88 17.50
N ARG A 63 25.91 -5.60 17.64
CA ARG A 63 25.02 -6.23 18.62
C ARG A 63 24.16 -7.28 17.93
N ALA A 64 23.97 -8.43 18.59
CA ALA A 64 23.23 -9.56 18.02
C ALA A 64 21.69 -9.39 18.08
N GLU A 65 21.23 -8.58 19.04
CA GLU A 65 19.82 -8.24 19.24
C GLU A 65 19.26 -7.42 18.08
N ARG A 66 18.00 -7.70 17.72
CA ARG A 66 17.30 -7.05 16.61
C ARG A 66 15.83 -6.84 16.98
N GLU A 67 15.56 -5.71 17.61
CA GLU A 67 14.22 -5.26 17.90
C GLU A 67 13.64 -4.52 16.68
N MET A 68 12.55 -5.06 16.14
CA MET A 68 11.83 -4.49 15.00
C MET A 68 10.37 -4.16 15.32
N ALA A 69 9.91 -4.50 16.53
CA ALA A 69 8.54 -4.29 16.91
C ALA A 69 8.26 -2.79 17.12
N THR A 70 7.08 -2.36 16.72
CA THR A 70 6.59 -0.99 16.93
C THR A 70 5.07 -0.99 16.93
N THR A 71 4.46 0.19 17.04
CA THR A 71 3.01 0.36 16.90
C THR A 71 2.68 1.19 15.66
N VAL A 72 1.51 0.94 15.06
CA VAL A 72 0.89 1.83 14.08
C VAL A 72 -0.59 1.95 14.44
N MET A 73 -1.07 3.17 14.63
CA MET A 73 -2.47 3.48 14.95
C MET A 73 -2.97 2.65 16.15
N GLY A 74 -2.13 2.54 17.17
CA GLY A 74 -2.40 1.75 18.39
C GLY A 74 -2.30 0.23 18.24
N GLN A 75 -1.91 -0.29 17.06
CA GLN A 75 -1.75 -1.73 16.83
C GLN A 75 -0.28 -2.14 16.89
N ASP A 76 0.03 -3.15 17.71
CA ASP A 76 1.36 -3.76 17.73
C ASP A 76 1.65 -4.47 16.42
N ILE A 77 2.83 -4.21 15.85
CA ILE A 77 3.37 -4.88 14.68
C ILE A 77 4.78 -5.42 14.95
N SER A 78 5.07 -6.62 14.44
CA SER A 78 6.36 -7.31 14.66
C SER A 78 7.52 -6.73 13.85
N LEU A 79 7.19 -6.00 12.78
CA LEU A 79 8.11 -5.34 11.88
C LEU A 79 7.45 -4.04 11.38
N PRO A 80 8.24 -2.98 11.05
CA PRO A 80 7.72 -1.67 10.66
C PRO A 80 7.26 -1.62 9.19
N VAL A 81 6.52 -2.65 8.75
CA VAL A 81 6.00 -2.82 7.40
C VAL A 81 4.56 -3.29 7.48
N ILE A 82 3.66 -2.53 6.87
CA ILE A 82 2.22 -2.85 6.81
C ILE A 82 1.76 -3.03 5.36
N ILE A 83 0.65 -3.73 5.16
CA ILE A 83 0.05 -3.90 3.83
C ILE A 83 -0.70 -2.63 3.45
N SER A 84 -0.33 -2.01 2.33
CA SER A 84 -1.00 -0.83 1.76
C SER A 84 -2.34 -1.19 1.12
N PRO A 85 -3.36 -0.32 1.20
CA PRO A 85 -4.64 -0.57 0.54
C PRO A 85 -4.48 -0.51 -0.99
N THR A 86 -4.90 -1.56 -1.68
CA THR A 86 -4.93 -1.61 -3.15
C THR A 86 -6.23 -2.25 -3.65
N GLY A 87 -6.95 -1.60 -4.55
CA GLY A 87 -8.10 -2.16 -5.25
C GLY A 87 -7.69 -2.82 -6.57
N VAL A 88 -7.18 -4.06 -6.52
CA VAL A 88 -6.78 -4.80 -7.73
C VAL A 88 -7.43 -6.17 -7.73
N GLN A 89 -8.06 -6.52 -8.85
CA GLN A 89 -8.87 -7.73 -8.96
C GLN A 89 -8.16 -8.86 -9.68
N ALA A 90 -8.66 -10.09 -9.48
CA ALA A 90 -8.29 -11.29 -10.23
C ALA A 90 -6.80 -11.70 -10.17
N VAL A 91 -6.04 -11.19 -9.18
CA VAL A 91 -4.62 -11.53 -8.99
C VAL A 91 -4.45 -12.97 -8.51
N HIS A 92 -5.27 -13.36 -7.54
CA HIS A 92 -5.32 -14.68 -6.94
C HIS A 92 -6.76 -14.95 -6.47
N PRO A 93 -7.29 -16.19 -6.53
CA PRO A 93 -8.67 -16.48 -6.11
C PRO A 93 -9.00 -16.02 -4.70
N ASP A 94 -8.11 -16.29 -3.73
CA ASP A 94 -8.31 -15.87 -2.33
C ASP A 94 -8.17 -14.34 -2.11
N GLY A 95 -7.73 -13.58 -3.12
CA GLY A 95 -7.64 -12.12 -3.07
C GLY A 95 -7.03 -11.56 -1.78
N GLU A 96 -7.70 -10.57 -1.21
CA GLU A 96 -7.32 -9.86 0.00
C GLU A 96 -7.36 -10.74 1.26
N VAL A 97 -8.16 -11.82 1.29
CA VAL A 97 -8.20 -12.75 2.43
C VAL A 97 -6.87 -13.49 2.58
N ALA A 98 -6.23 -13.89 1.47
CA ALA A 98 -4.88 -14.47 1.52
C ALA A 98 -3.82 -13.46 2.00
N VAL A 99 -3.98 -12.18 1.65
CA VAL A 99 -3.09 -11.11 2.12
C VAL A 99 -3.28 -10.88 3.63
N ALA A 100 -4.52 -10.87 4.10
CA ALA A 100 -4.86 -10.71 5.51
C ALA A 100 -4.25 -11.85 6.36
N ARG A 101 -4.42 -13.10 5.93
CA ARG A 101 -3.81 -14.26 6.59
C ARG A 101 -2.29 -14.16 6.64
N ALA A 102 -1.65 -13.73 5.54
CA ALA A 102 -0.20 -13.55 5.51
C ALA A 102 0.28 -12.44 6.47
N ALA A 103 -0.43 -11.30 6.50
CA ALA A 103 -0.14 -10.22 7.42
C ALA A 103 -0.29 -10.66 8.88
N ALA A 104 -1.37 -11.36 9.22
CA ALA A 104 -1.59 -11.93 10.54
C ALA A 104 -0.49 -12.93 10.92
N ALA A 105 -0.14 -13.85 10.01
CA ALA A 105 0.90 -14.87 10.21
C ALA A 105 2.32 -14.28 10.39
N ARG A 106 2.52 -13.02 10.00
CA ARG A 106 3.78 -12.29 10.24
C ARG A 106 3.63 -11.16 11.25
N GLY A 107 2.50 -11.09 11.95
CA GLY A 107 2.31 -10.17 13.05
C GLY A 107 2.21 -8.70 12.63
N THR A 108 1.66 -8.40 11.45
CA THR A 108 1.45 -7.02 10.99
C THR A 108 -0.01 -6.77 10.59
N VAL A 109 -0.35 -5.49 10.42
CA VAL A 109 -1.68 -5.02 10.05
C VAL A 109 -1.89 -5.03 8.54
N MET A 110 -3.16 -5.09 8.14
CA MET A 110 -3.58 -4.93 6.76
C MET A 110 -4.47 -3.71 6.59
N ALA A 111 -4.15 -2.82 5.65
CA ALA A 111 -5.10 -1.85 5.16
C ALA A 111 -5.88 -2.41 3.97
N LEU A 112 -7.19 -2.54 4.10
CA LEU A 112 -8.11 -2.98 3.05
C LEU A 112 -8.66 -1.78 2.28
N SER A 113 -8.61 -1.81 0.95
CA SER A 113 -9.27 -0.77 0.13
C SER A 113 -10.77 -0.97 0.08
N ASN A 114 -11.56 0.10 0.07
CA ASN A 114 -12.99 0.00 -0.25
C ASN A 114 -13.22 -0.54 -1.68
N PHE A 115 -12.26 -0.42 -2.60
CA PHE A 115 -12.32 -1.03 -3.95
C PHE A 115 -11.82 -2.49 -4.00
N ALA A 116 -11.53 -3.11 -2.85
CA ALA A 116 -11.10 -4.50 -2.76
C ALA A 116 -12.13 -5.49 -3.32
N SER A 117 -11.66 -6.65 -3.76
CA SER A 117 -12.51 -7.73 -4.30
C SER A 117 -13.16 -8.60 -3.24
N ARG A 118 -12.72 -8.50 -1.98
CA ARG A 118 -13.25 -9.20 -0.82
C ARG A 118 -13.86 -8.22 0.17
N SER A 119 -14.87 -8.70 0.89
CA SER A 119 -15.61 -7.90 1.86
C SER A 119 -14.78 -7.62 3.11
N ILE A 120 -15.03 -6.49 3.78
CA ILE A 120 -14.36 -6.16 5.04
C ILE A 120 -14.59 -7.23 6.10
N GLU A 121 -15.76 -7.86 6.12
CA GLU A 121 -16.12 -8.92 7.06
C GLU A 121 -15.23 -10.16 6.87
N GLU A 122 -15.02 -10.62 5.63
CA GLU A 122 -14.13 -11.74 5.32
C GLU A 122 -12.66 -11.44 5.67
N VAL A 123 -12.24 -10.19 5.45
CA VAL A 123 -10.85 -9.76 5.67
C VAL A 123 -10.56 -9.60 7.17
N VAL A 124 -11.46 -8.99 7.94
CA VAL A 124 -11.33 -8.87 9.39
C VAL A 124 -11.33 -10.26 10.06
N ALA A 125 -12.18 -11.18 9.58
CA ALA A 125 -12.17 -12.56 10.06
C ALA A 125 -10.81 -13.26 9.86
N ALA A 126 -10.05 -12.88 8.82
CA ALA A 126 -8.72 -13.40 8.55
C ALA A 126 -7.59 -12.63 9.28
N ASN A 127 -7.77 -11.34 9.55
CA ASN A 127 -6.87 -10.52 10.36
C ASN A 127 -7.65 -9.46 11.14
N PRO A 128 -7.86 -9.63 12.45
CA PRO A 128 -8.57 -8.66 13.29
C PRO A 128 -7.89 -7.27 13.33
N ARG A 129 -6.60 -7.19 13.02
CA ARG A 129 -5.87 -5.91 12.90
C ARG A 129 -5.95 -5.38 11.47
N THR A 130 -7.18 -5.14 11.01
CA THR A 130 -7.45 -4.57 9.69
C THR A 130 -7.84 -3.10 9.81
N PHE A 131 -7.15 -2.25 9.06
CA PHE A 131 -7.58 -0.88 8.79
C PHE A 131 -8.44 -0.86 7.54
N PHE A 132 -9.46 -0.03 7.51
CA PHE A 132 -10.29 0.17 6.32
C PHE A 132 -9.90 1.48 5.64
N GLN A 133 -9.64 1.43 4.34
CA GLN A 133 -9.34 2.60 3.53
C GLN A 133 -10.56 3.01 2.71
N MET A 134 -10.88 4.30 2.74
CA MET A 134 -11.98 4.89 1.98
C MET A 134 -11.47 6.01 1.06
N TYR A 135 -12.09 6.09 -0.11
CA TYR A 135 -12.06 7.27 -0.96
C TYR A 135 -13.27 8.15 -0.65
N TRP A 136 -13.14 9.45 -0.87
CA TRP A 136 -14.27 10.37 -0.83
C TRP A 136 -15.20 10.10 -2.02
N THR A 137 -16.27 9.36 -1.76
CA THR A 137 -17.14 8.76 -2.79
C THR A 137 -18.58 8.79 -2.32
N GLY A 138 -19.45 9.49 -3.06
CA GLY A 138 -20.81 9.79 -2.64
C GLY A 138 -20.90 10.99 -1.68
N ASP A 139 -22.08 11.16 -1.08
CA ASP A 139 -22.33 12.21 -0.09
C ASP A 139 -21.94 11.78 1.34
N ARG A 140 -22.11 12.68 2.30
CA ARG A 140 -21.78 12.43 3.71
C ARG A 140 -22.58 11.25 4.30
N ASP A 141 -23.83 11.03 3.89
CA ASP A 141 -24.64 9.92 4.41
C ASP A 141 -24.08 8.57 3.92
N VAL A 142 -23.71 8.49 2.63
CA VAL A 142 -23.03 7.33 2.06
C VAL A 142 -21.69 7.06 2.77
N MET A 143 -20.93 8.12 3.06
CA MET A 143 -19.66 8.01 3.78
C MET A 143 -19.87 7.49 5.22
N VAL A 144 -20.84 8.02 5.96
CA VAL A 144 -21.20 7.54 7.32
C VAL A 144 -21.58 6.08 7.30
N GLN A 145 -22.41 5.66 6.33
CA GLN A 145 -22.83 4.28 6.21
C GLN A 145 -21.65 3.32 5.96
N ARG A 146 -20.72 3.69 5.07
CA ARG A 146 -19.52 2.91 4.76
C ARG A 146 -18.58 2.83 5.97
N MET A 147 -18.40 3.93 6.70
CA MET A 147 -17.63 3.96 7.96
C MET A 147 -18.29 3.08 9.03
N ALA A 148 -19.61 3.18 9.21
CA ALA A 148 -20.35 2.37 10.17
C ALA A 148 -20.19 0.87 9.86
N ARG A 149 -20.37 0.45 8.60
CA ARG A 149 -20.16 -0.95 8.20
C ARG A 149 -18.75 -1.43 8.52
N ALA A 150 -17.72 -0.63 8.24
CA ALA A 150 -16.34 -1.01 8.53
C ALA A 150 -16.09 -1.17 10.03
N ARG A 151 -16.62 -0.26 10.86
CA ARG A 151 -16.55 -0.34 12.32
C ARG A 151 -17.29 -1.56 12.85
N ASP A 152 -18.50 -1.81 12.39
CA ASP A 152 -19.33 -2.94 12.81
C ASP A 152 -18.71 -4.29 12.41
N ALA A 153 -18.00 -4.32 11.27
CA ALA A 153 -17.21 -5.47 10.83
C ALA A 153 -15.94 -5.70 11.66
N GLY A 154 -15.52 -4.74 12.50
CA GLY A 154 -14.37 -4.83 13.39
C GLY A 154 -13.09 -4.17 12.87
N ALA A 155 -13.17 -3.26 11.90
CA ALA A 155 -12.00 -2.48 11.48
C ALA A 155 -11.47 -1.62 12.65
N VAL A 156 -10.17 -1.71 12.92
CA VAL A 156 -9.52 -1.07 14.09
C VAL A 156 -8.92 0.31 13.78
N GLY A 157 -9.11 0.81 12.56
CA GLY A 157 -8.65 2.12 12.12
C GLY A 157 -9.15 2.46 10.72
N LEU A 158 -9.21 3.76 10.41
CA LEU A 158 -9.69 4.27 9.13
C LEU A 158 -8.58 5.03 8.40
N ILE A 159 -8.51 4.86 7.08
CA ILE A 159 -7.59 5.60 6.20
C ILE A 159 -8.41 6.37 5.16
N ALA A 160 -8.38 7.69 5.19
CA ALA A 160 -8.92 8.53 4.13
C ALA A 160 -7.84 8.78 3.07
N THR A 161 -8.09 8.43 1.81
CA THR A 161 -7.13 8.64 0.71
C THR A 161 -7.63 9.69 -0.26
N LEU A 162 -6.92 10.82 -0.35
CA LEU A 162 -7.39 12.02 -1.05
C LEU A 162 -6.46 12.53 -2.17
N ASP A 163 -5.44 11.77 -2.55
CA ASP A 163 -4.41 12.17 -3.52
C ASP A 163 -4.75 11.93 -5.01
N TRP A 164 -6.03 11.87 -5.37
CA TRP A 164 -6.46 11.50 -6.73
C TRP A 164 -6.66 12.68 -7.66
N SER A 165 -6.05 12.59 -8.84
CA SER A 165 -6.11 13.58 -9.92
C SER A 165 -6.81 13.07 -11.18
N PHE A 166 -7.31 11.82 -11.17
CA PHE A 166 -8.02 11.17 -12.28
C PHE A 166 -7.28 11.16 -13.63
N SER A 167 -5.95 11.22 -13.64
CA SER A 167 -5.17 11.02 -14.85
C SER A 167 -5.32 9.58 -15.36
N MET A 168 -5.80 9.42 -16.59
CA MET A 168 -5.96 8.11 -17.24
C MET A 168 -4.81 7.79 -18.22
N GLY A 169 -4.03 8.79 -18.62
CA GLY A 169 -2.96 8.64 -19.60
C GLY A 169 -1.75 7.91 -19.01
N ARG A 170 -1.20 6.96 -19.75
CA ARG A 170 0.11 6.32 -19.45
C ARG A 170 0.77 5.84 -20.74
N ASP A 171 2.05 6.11 -20.92
CA ASP A 171 2.80 5.84 -22.17
C ASP A 171 2.89 4.35 -22.55
N TRP A 172 2.61 3.45 -21.60
CA TRP A 172 2.60 2.00 -21.82
C TRP A 172 1.19 1.41 -21.97
N GLY A 173 0.17 2.26 -22.04
CA GLY A 173 -1.24 1.89 -22.22
C GLY A 173 -1.93 1.35 -20.96
N SER A 174 -3.25 1.52 -20.92
CA SER A 174 -4.10 1.00 -19.85
C SER A 174 -4.56 -0.44 -20.16
N PRO A 175 -4.62 -1.34 -19.17
CA PRO A 175 -5.18 -2.66 -19.37
C PRO A 175 -6.68 -2.56 -19.68
N GLU A 176 -7.17 -3.39 -20.59
CA GLU A 176 -8.59 -3.60 -20.73
C GLU A 176 -9.09 -4.50 -19.58
N ILE A 177 -10.07 -4.02 -18.82
CA ILE A 177 -10.75 -4.77 -17.77
C ILE A 177 -12.20 -4.93 -18.21
N PRO A 178 -12.74 -6.17 -18.31
CA PRO A 178 -14.14 -6.35 -18.64
C PRO A 178 -15.02 -5.87 -17.46
N GLU A 179 -16.19 -5.33 -17.76
CA GLU A 179 -17.17 -4.96 -16.72
C GLU A 179 -17.74 -6.20 -16.03
N ARG A 180 -17.88 -7.30 -16.77
CA ARG A 180 -18.30 -8.61 -16.26
C ARG A 180 -17.69 -9.74 -17.09
N ILE A 181 -17.47 -10.89 -16.48
CA ILE A 181 -17.05 -12.11 -17.19
C ILE A 181 -18.29 -12.77 -17.82
N ASP A 182 -18.68 -12.31 -19.01
CA ASP A 182 -19.67 -12.98 -19.87
C ASP A 182 -19.01 -13.86 -20.93
N LEU A 183 -19.79 -14.64 -21.69
CA LEU A 183 -19.25 -15.53 -22.74
C LEU A 183 -18.41 -14.76 -23.78
N ARG A 184 -18.81 -13.53 -24.11
CA ARG A 184 -18.11 -12.68 -25.07
C ARG A 184 -16.74 -12.26 -24.54
N SER A 185 -16.68 -11.80 -23.29
CA SER A 185 -15.44 -11.45 -22.60
C SER A 185 -14.55 -12.67 -22.41
N ALA A 186 -15.12 -13.82 -22.04
CA ALA A 186 -14.40 -15.07 -21.89
C ALA A 186 -13.72 -15.48 -23.21
N LEU A 187 -14.43 -15.44 -24.35
CA LEU A 187 -13.86 -15.73 -25.68
C LEU A 187 -12.76 -14.72 -26.06
N ARG A 188 -12.98 -13.43 -25.80
CA ARG A 188 -12.01 -12.37 -26.10
C ARG A 188 -10.72 -12.50 -25.29
N PHE A 189 -10.81 -12.81 -24.00
CA PHE A 189 -9.66 -12.96 -23.10
C PHE A 189 -9.07 -14.38 -23.08
N ALA A 190 -9.70 -15.35 -23.74
CA ALA A 190 -9.24 -16.74 -23.79
C ALA A 190 -7.75 -16.88 -24.19
N PRO A 191 -7.22 -16.18 -25.20
CA PRO A 191 -5.81 -16.29 -25.55
C PRO A 191 -4.86 -15.90 -24.40
N GLU A 192 -5.19 -14.84 -23.65
CA GLU A 192 -4.37 -14.40 -22.52
C GLU A 192 -4.46 -15.37 -21.34
N VAL A 193 -5.64 -15.90 -21.06
CA VAL A 193 -5.90 -16.80 -19.94
C VAL A 193 -5.31 -18.19 -20.21
N LEU A 194 -5.49 -18.74 -21.41
CA LEU A 194 -4.96 -20.05 -21.80
C LEU A 194 -3.43 -20.07 -21.83
N ALA A 195 -2.78 -18.94 -22.14
CA ALA A 195 -1.33 -18.78 -22.03
C ALA A 195 -0.82 -18.81 -20.57
N ARG A 196 -1.72 -18.84 -19.59
CA ARG A 196 -1.44 -18.77 -18.14
C ARG A 196 -2.12 -19.93 -17.38
N PRO A 197 -1.73 -21.19 -17.64
CA PRO A 197 -2.43 -22.37 -17.13
C PRO A 197 -2.48 -22.46 -15.59
N ARG A 198 -1.45 -21.95 -14.90
CA ARG A 198 -1.43 -21.91 -13.43
C ARG A 198 -2.47 -20.97 -12.84
N TRP A 199 -2.67 -19.81 -13.47
CA TRP A 199 -3.66 -18.85 -13.04
C TRP A 199 -5.07 -19.39 -13.30
N LEU A 200 -5.29 -19.94 -14.50
CA LEU A 200 -6.55 -20.57 -14.87
C LEU A 200 -6.90 -21.73 -13.93
N TYR A 201 -5.94 -22.62 -13.65
CA TYR A 201 -6.14 -23.71 -12.70
C TYR A 201 -6.49 -23.23 -11.30
N GLY A 202 -5.90 -22.11 -10.84
CA GLY A 202 -6.21 -21.52 -9.54
C GLY A 202 -7.68 -21.14 -9.41
N PHE A 203 -8.22 -20.39 -10.39
CA PHE A 203 -9.64 -20.01 -10.41
C PHE A 203 -10.57 -21.19 -10.68
N ALA A 204 -10.19 -22.12 -11.56
CA ALA A 204 -10.97 -23.34 -11.78
C ALA A 204 -11.09 -24.20 -10.51
N ARG A 205 -10.03 -24.27 -9.71
CA ARG A 205 -10.01 -25.02 -8.44
C ARG A 205 -10.81 -24.34 -7.34
N SER A 206 -10.84 -23.00 -7.29
CA SER A 206 -11.64 -22.29 -6.30
C SER A 206 -13.15 -22.41 -6.58
N GLY A 207 -13.53 -22.72 -7.83
CA GLY A 207 -14.94 -22.74 -8.24
C GLY A 207 -15.53 -21.36 -8.47
N ASP A 208 -14.71 -20.31 -8.31
CA ASP A 208 -15.12 -18.91 -8.40
C ASP A 208 -14.58 -18.27 -9.67
N LEU A 209 -15.45 -17.53 -10.38
CA LEU A 209 -15.01 -16.57 -11.38
C LEU A 209 -14.79 -15.20 -10.71
N PRO A 210 -13.83 -14.38 -11.20
CA PRO A 210 -13.70 -13.02 -10.73
C PRO A 210 -15.02 -12.23 -10.95
N ASP A 211 -15.67 -11.79 -9.87
CA ASP A 211 -16.94 -11.05 -9.94
C ASP A 211 -16.76 -9.60 -10.44
N LEU A 212 -15.52 -9.06 -10.40
CA LEU A 212 -15.18 -7.70 -10.88
C LEU A 212 -15.98 -6.56 -10.21
N THR A 213 -16.53 -6.85 -9.02
CA THR A 213 -17.31 -5.94 -8.17
C THR A 213 -16.48 -5.39 -7.01
N ALA A 214 -16.94 -4.29 -6.43
CA ALA A 214 -16.38 -3.69 -5.22
C ALA A 214 -17.38 -3.84 -4.06
N PRO A 215 -17.41 -5.00 -3.36
CA PRO A 215 -18.42 -5.32 -2.34
C PRO A 215 -18.49 -4.32 -1.18
N ASN A 216 -17.40 -3.61 -0.89
CA ASN A 216 -17.36 -2.65 0.23
C ASN A 216 -18.01 -1.29 -0.10
N LEU A 217 -18.39 -1.05 -1.37
CA LEU A 217 -19.20 0.12 -1.78
C LEU A 217 -20.70 -0.18 -1.86
N ALA A 218 -21.13 -1.41 -1.56
CA ALA A 218 -22.54 -1.79 -1.61
C ALA A 218 -23.42 -0.92 -0.68
N ALA A 219 -24.59 -0.51 -1.18
CA ALA A 219 -25.63 0.14 -0.38
C ALA A 219 -26.22 -0.83 0.66
N PRO A 220 -26.86 -0.34 1.75
CA PRO A 220 -27.43 -1.20 2.78
C PRO A 220 -28.49 -2.12 2.16
N GLY A 221 -28.42 -3.41 2.48
CA GLY A 221 -29.35 -4.40 1.94
C GLY A 221 -29.16 -4.76 0.46
N ALA A 222 -28.18 -4.17 -0.23
CA ALA A 222 -27.88 -4.56 -1.60
C ALA A 222 -27.24 -5.95 -1.65
N ALA A 223 -27.74 -6.81 -2.55
CA ALA A 223 -27.23 -8.17 -2.71
C ALA A 223 -25.81 -8.24 -3.30
N LYS A 224 -25.39 -7.22 -4.04
CA LYS A 224 -24.06 -7.10 -4.65
C LYS A 224 -23.56 -5.66 -4.61
N GLY A 225 -22.24 -5.49 -4.55
CA GLY A 225 -21.59 -4.20 -4.75
C GLY A 225 -21.59 -3.76 -6.23
N PRO A 226 -21.30 -2.48 -6.49
CA PRO A 226 -21.14 -1.98 -7.86
C PRO A 226 -20.00 -2.69 -8.59
N THR A 227 -20.01 -2.65 -9.93
CA THR A 227 -18.84 -3.03 -10.73
C THR A 227 -17.68 -2.07 -10.44
N PHE A 228 -16.44 -2.49 -10.72
CA PHE A 228 -15.28 -1.62 -10.54
C PHE A 228 -15.43 -0.26 -11.26
N PHE A 229 -15.94 -0.27 -12.50
CA PHE A 229 -16.21 0.96 -13.26
C PHE A 229 -17.39 1.75 -12.73
N GLY A 230 -18.43 1.11 -12.20
CA GLY A 230 -19.54 1.79 -11.52
C GLY A 230 -19.04 2.55 -10.28
N ALA A 231 -18.23 1.91 -9.44
CA ALA A 231 -17.60 2.55 -8.28
C ALA A 231 -16.67 3.69 -8.70
N TYR A 232 -15.90 3.51 -9.76
CA TYR A 232 -15.01 4.55 -10.30
C TYR A 232 -15.79 5.74 -10.86
N ALA A 233 -16.91 5.49 -11.54
CA ALA A 233 -17.79 6.54 -12.08
C ALA A 233 -18.45 7.34 -10.96
N GLU A 234 -18.94 6.70 -9.89
CA GLU A 234 -19.44 7.40 -8.69
C GLU A 234 -18.37 8.34 -8.14
N TRP A 235 -17.14 7.84 -8.01
CA TRP A 235 -16.03 8.63 -7.49
C TRP A 235 -15.68 9.84 -8.35
N MET A 236 -15.55 9.66 -9.67
CA MET A 236 -15.25 10.76 -10.59
C MET A 236 -16.32 11.86 -10.60
N ASN A 237 -17.57 11.50 -10.30
CA ASN A 237 -18.69 12.44 -10.24
C ASN A 237 -18.94 13.00 -8.83
N THR A 238 -18.18 12.55 -7.82
CA THR A 238 -18.26 13.09 -6.45
C THR A 238 -17.45 14.38 -6.37
N ALA A 239 -18.03 15.43 -5.78
CA ALA A 239 -17.31 16.68 -5.54
C ALA A 239 -16.09 16.44 -4.62
N PRO A 240 -14.90 16.99 -4.93
CA PRO A 240 -13.72 16.83 -4.07
C PRO A 240 -13.98 17.34 -2.64
N PRO A 241 -13.42 16.66 -1.61
CA PRO A 241 -13.62 17.06 -0.23
C PRO A 241 -12.84 18.32 0.12
N THR A 242 -13.35 19.05 1.11
CA THR A 242 -12.66 20.15 1.79
C THR A 242 -11.90 19.66 3.03
N TRP A 243 -11.12 20.54 3.66
CA TRP A 243 -10.51 20.22 4.96
C TRP A 243 -11.55 20.07 6.09
N ASP A 244 -12.67 20.78 6.00
CA ASP A 244 -13.80 20.61 6.93
C ASP A 244 -14.43 19.21 6.78
N ASP A 245 -14.42 18.64 5.57
CA ASP A 245 -14.85 17.25 5.35
C ASP A 245 -13.88 16.25 5.97
N VAL A 246 -12.57 16.52 5.99
CA VAL A 246 -11.58 15.69 6.68
C VAL A 246 -11.81 15.70 8.19
N ALA A 247 -11.97 16.89 8.78
CA ALA A 247 -12.28 17.04 10.20
C ALA A 247 -13.61 16.37 10.55
N TRP A 248 -14.64 16.55 9.70
CA TRP A 248 -15.91 15.87 9.86
C TRP A 248 -15.77 14.34 9.81
N MET A 249 -15.02 13.78 8.85
CA MET A 249 -14.76 12.32 8.81
C MET A 249 -14.06 11.84 10.06
N ARG A 250 -13.10 12.62 10.58
CA ARG A 250 -12.40 12.32 11.83
C ARG A 250 -13.37 12.23 13.00
N ASP A 251 -14.33 13.15 13.10
CA ASP A 251 -15.36 13.18 14.14
C ASP A 251 -16.36 12.02 14.03
N GLN A 252 -16.68 11.57 12.81
CA GLN A 252 -17.55 10.40 12.60
C GLN A 252 -16.89 9.07 12.97
N TRP A 253 -15.56 9.03 13.02
CA TRP A 253 -14.77 7.83 13.30
C TRP A 253 -14.18 7.85 14.71
N ASP A 254 -14.82 7.16 15.65
CA ASP A 254 -14.33 7.01 17.03
C ASP A 254 -13.18 5.99 17.16
N GLY A 255 -12.04 6.30 16.56
CA GLY A 255 -10.84 5.46 16.59
C GLY A 255 -9.66 6.11 15.87
N PRO A 256 -8.55 5.38 15.68
CA PRO A 256 -7.41 5.87 14.93
C PRO A 256 -7.79 6.21 13.47
N PHE A 257 -7.34 7.36 12.99
CA PHE A 257 -7.65 7.90 11.67
C PHE A 257 -6.37 8.38 10.97
N MET A 258 -6.14 7.89 9.75
CA MET A 258 -5.00 8.28 8.91
C MET A 258 -5.45 9.06 7.69
N LEU A 259 -4.81 10.21 7.43
CA LEU A 259 -4.88 10.85 6.11
C LEU A 259 -3.73 10.36 5.22
N LYS A 260 -4.07 9.75 4.09
CA LYS A 260 -3.12 9.20 3.12
C LYS A 260 -3.08 10.03 1.85
N GLY A 261 -1.86 10.29 1.36
CA GLY A 261 -1.64 11.07 0.14
C GLY A 261 -0.96 12.42 0.38
N VAL A 262 -0.34 12.60 1.55
CA VAL A 262 0.23 13.89 1.97
C VAL A 262 1.64 14.02 1.42
N CYS A 263 1.89 15.00 0.54
CA CYS A 263 3.23 15.24 -0.03
C CYS A 263 3.80 16.62 0.33
N ARG A 264 3.12 17.39 1.17
CA ARG A 264 3.47 18.77 1.52
C ARG A 264 3.35 19.03 3.02
N VAL A 265 4.13 20.00 3.51
CA VAL A 265 4.17 20.42 4.92
C VAL A 265 2.88 21.12 5.33
N ASP A 266 2.36 22.03 4.50
CA ASP A 266 1.09 22.72 4.76
C ASP A 266 -0.09 21.75 4.86
N ASP A 267 -0.17 20.75 3.97
CA ASP A 267 -1.19 19.71 4.06
C ASP A 267 -1.01 18.81 5.30
N ALA A 268 0.23 18.51 5.69
CA ALA A 268 0.51 17.75 6.91
C ALA A 268 0.03 18.50 8.17
N LEU A 269 0.30 19.81 8.25
CA LEU A 269 -0.16 20.65 9.36
C LEU A 269 -1.69 20.77 9.38
N ARG A 270 -2.34 20.92 8.23
CA ARG A 270 -3.81 20.91 8.15
C ARG A 270 -4.40 19.56 8.55
N ALA A 271 -3.73 18.45 8.27
CA ALA A 271 -4.15 17.14 8.73
C ALA A 271 -4.09 17.05 10.27
N VAL A 272 -3.03 17.58 10.88
CA VAL A 272 -2.92 17.69 12.34
C VAL A 272 -4.07 18.55 12.90
N ASP A 273 -4.33 19.72 12.32
CA ASP A 273 -5.43 20.61 12.73
C ASP A 273 -6.80 19.92 12.62
N ALA A 274 -6.98 19.06 11.61
CA ALA A 274 -8.19 18.24 11.43
C ALA A 274 -8.31 17.06 12.42
N GLY A 275 -7.33 16.88 13.30
CA GLY A 275 -7.37 15.89 14.39
C GLY A 275 -7.02 14.45 13.98
N VAL A 276 -6.36 14.25 12.83
CA VAL A 276 -5.91 12.90 12.42
C VAL A 276 -4.92 12.35 13.45
N THR A 277 -4.87 11.02 13.63
CA THR A 277 -3.90 10.39 14.54
C THR A 277 -2.63 9.95 13.80
N ALA A 278 -2.72 9.82 12.48
CA ALA A 278 -1.62 9.44 11.62
C ALA A 278 -1.75 10.12 10.25
N LEU A 279 -0.64 10.19 9.51
CA LEU A 279 -0.65 10.52 8.10
C LEU A 279 0.30 9.60 7.33
N SER A 280 0.06 9.45 6.03
CA SER A 280 0.95 8.72 5.13
C SER A 280 1.48 9.65 4.04
N VAL A 281 2.80 9.79 4.03
CA VAL A 281 3.56 10.40 2.94
C VAL A 281 3.48 9.47 1.73
N SER A 282 2.63 9.85 0.78
CA SER A 282 2.21 8.99 -0.32
C SER A 282 1.93 9.82 -1.57
N ASN A 283 2.35 9.31 -2.72
CA ASN A 283 2.01 9.83 -4.04
C ASN A 283 1.23 8.78 -4.87
N HIS A 284 0.46 7.93 -4.18
CA HIS A 284 -0.24 6.78 -4.76
C HIS A 284 0.67 5.79 -5.51
N GLY A 285 1.95 5.73 -5.13
CA GLY A 285 2.98 4.99 -5.84
C GLY A 285 3.30 5.54 -7.23
N GLY A 286 2.97 6.80 -7.51
CA GLY A 286 3.12 7.45 -8.81
C GLY A 286 1.97 7.21 -9.79
N ASN A 287 0.81 6.75 -9.30
CA ASN A 287 -0.34 6.43 -10.15
C ASN A 287 -1.25 7.63 -10.49
N ASN A 288 -1.04 8.78 -9.84
CA ASN A 288 -1.94 9.94 -9.95
C ASN A 288 -1.27 11.11 -10.68
N LEU A 289 -0.61 12.02 -9.96
CA LEU A 289 0.05 13.18 -10.55
C LEU A 289 1.51 12.86 -10.89
N ASP A 290 1.81 12.64 -12.17
CA ASP A 290 3.20 12.46 -12.62
C ASP A 290 3.97 13.78 -12.50
N GLY A 291 5.23 13.69 -12.10
CA GLY A 291 6.02 14.85 -11.70
C GLY A 291 6.02 15.16 -10.20
N THR A 292 5.19 14.47 -9.42
CA THR A 292 5.31 14.47 -7.96
C THR A 292 6.67 13.89 -7.54
N PRO A 293 7.44 14.53 -6.65
CA PRO A 293 8.68 13.94 -6.14
C PRO A 293 8.47 12.59 -5.47
N ALA A 294 9.52 11.77 -5.42
CA ALA A 294 9.52 10.56 -4.61
C ALA A 294 9.19 10.88 -3.15
N THR A 295 8.32 10.07 -2.54
CA THR A 295 7.85 10.28 -1.16
C THR A 295 8.99 10.35 -0.15
N ILE A 296 10.04 9.55 -0.34
CA ILE A 296 11.22 9.54 0.53
C ILE A 296 11.98 10.87 0.54
N ARG A 297 11.86 11.68 -0.53
CA ARG A 297 12.51 13.01 -0.61
C ARG A 297 11.79 14.07 0.21
N VAL A 298 10.47 13.94 0.36
CA VAL A 298 9.64 14.89 1.13
C VAL A 298 9.36 14.42 2.56
N LEU A 299 9.71 13.17 2.90
CA LEU A 299 9.43 12.57 4.20
C LEU A 299 10.02 13.38 5.37
N ALA A 300 11.31 13.74 5.30
CA ALA A 300 11.99 14.34 6.45
C ALA A 300 11.38 15.69 6.85
N SER A 301 10.99 16.52 5.88
CA SER A 301 10.37 17.83 6.15
C SER A 301 8.97 17.69 6.74
N ILE A 302 8.18 16.70 6.29
CA ILE A 302 6.87 16.39 6.86
C ILE A 302 7.01 15.81 8.27
N ALA A 303 7.94 14.87 8.48
CA ALA A 303 8.21 14.27 9.78
C ALA A 303 8.65 15.33 10.80
N GLN A 304 9.52 16.27 10.40
CA GLN A 304 9.92 17.38 11.26
C GLN A 304 8.75 18.30 11.63
N ALA A 305 7.81 18.54 10.71
CA ALA A 305 6.70 19.47 10.95
C ALA A 305 5.56 18.87 11.78
N ALA A 306 5.29 17.57 11.63
CA ALA A 306 4.09 16.93 12.18
C ALA A 306 4.37 15.70 13.08
N GLY A 307 5.58 15.14 13.05
CA GLY A 307 5.89 13.84 13.67
C GLY A 307 5.81 13.79 15.19
N ASP A 308 5.88 14.94 15.87
CA ASP A 308 5.69 15.02 17.33
C ASP A 308 4.20 14.97 17.73
N GLN A 309 3.29 15.17 16.78
CA GLN A 309 1.85 15.29 17.02
C GLN A 309 1.07 14.08 16.48
N VAL A 310 1.53 13.50 15.36
CA VAL A 310 0.87 12.37 14.68
C VAL A 310 1.89 11.35 14.19
N GLU A 311 1.47 10.09 14.08
CA GLU A 311 2.32 9.08 13.46
C GLU A 311 2.51 9.37 11.96
N VAL A 312 3.76 9.50 11.50
CA VAL A 312 4.08 9.69 10.08
C VAL A 312 4.48 8.36 9.47
N LEU A 313 3.76 7.91 8.45
CA LEU A 313 4.10 6.71 7.67
C LEU A 313 4.52 7.08 6.26
N LEU A 314 5.11 6.14 5.53
CA LEU A 314 5.49 6.33 4.13
C LEU A 314 5.03 5.17 3.25
N ASP A 315 4.57 5.46 2.04
CA ASP A 315 4.54 4.49 0.95
C ASP A 315 5.18 5.04 -0.32
N GLY A 316 5.15 4.26 -1.40
CA GLY A 316 5.80 4.62 -2.67
C GLY A 316 7.22 4.08 -2.75
N GLY A 317 7.52 3.28 -3.77
CA GLY A 317 8.90 2.88 -4.07
C GLY A 317 9.54 1.77 -3.23
N VAL A 318 9.10 1.51 -1.98
CA VAL A 318 9.72 0.52 -1.08
C VAL A 318 9.75 -0.90 -1.66
N ARG A 319 10.93 -1.51 -1.81
CA ARG A 319 11.11 -2.88 -2.35
C ARG A 319 12.08 -3.76 -1.55
N ARG A 320 12.79 -3.21 -0.57
CA ARG A 320 13.82 -3.89 0.22
C ARG A 320 13.72 -3.48 1.68
N GLY A 321 14.20 -4.33 2.58
CA GLY A 321 14.31 -3.96 4.00
C GLY A 321 15.22 -2.75 4.24
N SER A 322 16.25 -2.55 3.41
CA SER A 322 17.07 -1.32 3.44
C SER A 322 16.29 -0.05 3.11
N ASP A 323 15.27 -0.15 2.25
CA ASP A 323 14.41 0.98 1.91
C ASP A 323 13.52 1.34 3.11
N VAL A 324 13.04 0.33 3.84
CA VAL A 324 12.33 0.50 5.12
C VAL A 324 13.21 1.26 6.10
N VAL A 325 14.43 0.79 6.34
CA VAL A 325 15.38 1.40 7.28
C VAL A 325 15.67 2.87 6.94
N LYS A 326 15.84 3.19 5.66
CA LYS A 326 16.01 4.58 5.19
C LYS A 326 14.80 5.46 5.51
N ALA A 327 13.59 4.95 5.30
CA ALA A 327 12.38 5.69 5.65
C ALA A 327 12.26 5.92 7.17
N LEU A 328 12.55 4.90 7.98
CA LEU A 328 12.50 5.04 9.44
C LEU A 328 13.53 6.05 9.97
N ALA A 329 14.77 5.98 9.46
CA ALA A 329 15.82 6.93 9.82
C ALA A 329 15.47 8.39 9.43
N LEU A 330 14.59 8.59 8.45
CA LEU A 330 14.08 9.90 8.02
C LEU A 330 12.77 10.31 8.72
N GLY A 331 12.33 9.57 9.74
CA GLY A 331 11.20 9.94 10.60
C GLY A 331 9.88 9.24 10.31
N ALA A 332 9.85 8.23 9.42
CA ALA A 332 8.68 7.37 9.33
C ALA A 332 8.59 6.42 10.53
N ARG A 333 7.38 6.19 11.04
CA ARG A 333 7.06 5.17 12.05
C ARG A 333 7.08 3.76 11.46
N ALA A 334 6.52 3.62 10.26
CA ALA A 334 6.43 2.39 9.49
C ALA A 334 6.22 2.73 8.01
N VAL A 335 6.38 1.73 7.14
CA VAL A 335 6.07 1.87 5.70
C VAL A 335 4.90 0.99 5.28
N LEU A 336 4.15 1.46 4.28
CA LEU A 336 3.15 0.65 3.60
C LEU A 336 3.73 0.10 2.30
N ILE A 337 3.55 -1.19 2.05
CA ILE A 337 3.93 -1.83 0.78
C ILE A 337 2.69 -2.15 -0.03
N GLY A 338 2.69 -1.82 -1.33
CA GLY A 338 1.61 -2.13 -2.27
C GLY A 338 2.01 -3.23 -3.26
N ARG A 339 2.48 -2.80 -4.44
CA ARG A 339 2.98 -3.68 -5.52
C ARG A 339 3.88 -4.84 -5.05
N ALA A 340 4.72 -4.62 -4.05
CA ALA A 340 5.61 -5.65 -3.53
C ALA A 340 4.83 -6.89 -3.07
N TYR A 341 3.81 -6.74 -2.23
CA TYR A 341 3.02 -7.88 -1.77
C TYR A 341 2.10 -8.43 -2.87
N LEU A 342 1.57 -7.58 -3.76
CA LEU A 342 0.75 -8.03 -4.89
C LEU A 342 1.54 -8.95 -5.83
N TRP A 343 2.83 -8.66 -6.05
CA TRP A 343 3.71 -9.55 -6.79
C TRP A 343 3.99 -10.85 -6.03
N GLY A 344 4.07 -10.80 -4.70
CA GLY A 344 4.12 -11.99 -3.85
C GLY A 344 2.87 -12.85 -3.99
N LEU A 345 1.69 -12.25 -3.86
CA LEU A 345 0.37 -12.87 -4.03
C LEU A 345 0.25 -13.54 -5.41
N ALA A 346 0.54 -12.80 -6.48
CA ALA A 346 0.54 -13.31 -7.85
C ALA A 346 1.57 -14.42 -8.08
N ALA A 347 2.67 -14.40 -7.33
CA ALA A 347 3.65 -15.46 -7.38
C ALA A 347 3.09 -16.73 -6.72
N ASN A 348 2.85 -16.73 -5.41
CA ASN A 348 2.61 -17.97 -4.68
C ASN A 348 1.45 -17.89 -3.68
N GLY A 349 0.45 -17.04 -3.94
CA GLY A 349 -0.68 -16.84 -3.03
C GLY A 349 -0.23 -16.26 -1.68
N GLN A 350 -0.90 -16.66 -0.59
CA GLN A 350 -0.56 -16.28 0.77
C GLN A 350 0.93 -16.46 1.08
N ALA A 351 1.50 -17.63 0.77
CA ALA A 351 2.92 -17.92 1.02
C ALA A 351 3.87 -16.96 0.30
N GLY A 352 3.45 -16.39 -0.84
CA GLY A 352 4.22 -15.37 -1.54
C GLY A 352 4.16 -14.01 -0.86
N VAL A 353 3.03 -13.64 -0.25
CA VAL A 353 2.92 -12.41 0.56
C VAL A 353 3.78 -12.54 1.82
N GLU A 354 3.69 -13.69 2.50
CA GLU A 354 4.55 -14.02 3.65
C GLU A 354 6.04 -13.90 3.29
N ASN A 355 6.45 -14.47 2.16
CA ASN A 355 7.82 -14.37 1.67
C ASN A 355 8.26 -12.91 1.44
N VAL A 356 7.37 -12.03 0.95
CA VAL A 356 7.71 -10.60 0.80
C VAL A 356 7.98 -9.97 2.15
N LEU A 357 7.14 -10.23 3.16
CA LEU A 357 7.34 -9.73 4.52
C LEU A 357 8.63 -10.29 5.13
N ASP A 358 8.95 -11.57 4.89
CA ASP A 358 10.19 -12.21 5.34
C ASP A 358 11.43 -11.56 4.68
N ILE A 359 11.35 -11.19 3.39
CA ILE A 359 12.42 -10.44 2.70
C ILE A 359 12.61 -9.05 3.34
N MET A 360 11.52 -8.36 3.68
CA MET A 360 11.62 -7.05 4.32
C MET A 360 12.25 -7.19 5.71
N SER A 361 11.75 -8.11 6.54
CA SER A 361 12.29 -8.39 7.89
C SER A 361 13.78 -8.76 7.84
N SER A 362 14.17 -9.67 6.96
CA SER A 362 15.57 -10.05 6.76
C SER A 362 16.45 -8.87 6.33
N GLY A 363 15.96 -8.04 5.39
CA GLY A 363 16.66 -6.85 4.94
C GLY A 363 16.81 -5.77 6.03
N ILE A 364 15.79 -5.58 6.87
CA ILE A 364 15.84 -4.67 8.03
C ILE A 364 16.90 -5.18 9.01
N GLY A 365 16.84 -6.45 9.39
CA GLY A 365 17.80 -7.05 10.32
C GLY A 365 19.24 -7.01 9.81
N SER A 366 19.44 -7.19 8.51
CA SER A 366 20.76 -7.05 7.86
C SER A 366 21.28 -5.61 7.93
N ALA A 367 20.43 -4.63 7.67
CA ALA A 367 20.81 -3.22 7.72
C ALA A 367 21.09 -2.73 9.15
N LEU A 368 20.26 -3.10 10.14
CA LEU A 368 20.52 -2.79 11.55
C LEU A 368 21.86 -3.38 12.00
N LEU A 369 22.07 -4.68 11.71
CA LEU A 369 23.33 -5.35 12.04
C LEU A 369 24.50 -4.64 11.36
N GLY A 370 24.43 -4.33 10.07
CA GLY A 370 25.53 -3.66 9.35
C GLY A 370 25.86 -2.26 9.85
N MET A 371 24.90 -1.58 10.49
CA MET A 371 25.08 -0.26 11.11
C MET A 371 25.34 -0.35 12.63
N GLY A 372 25.55 -1.53 13.19
CA GLY A 372 25.82 -1.68 14.63
C GLY A 372 24.64 -1.35 15.54
N LEU A 373 23.42 -1.33 15.00
CA LEU A 373 22.19 -1.04 15.73
C LEU A 373 21.49 -2.32 16.18
N SER A 374 20.86 -2.27 17.35
CA SER A 374 20.09 -3.38 17.91
C SER A 374 18.58 -3.18 17.78
N SER A 375 18.12 -1.95 17.53
CA SER A 375 16.70 -1.63 17.43
C SER A 375 16.42 -0.64 16.31
N ILE A 376 15.26 -0.77 15.68
CA ILE A 376 14.76 0.24 14.73
C ILE A 376 14.54 1.60 15.40
N HIS A 377 14.38 1.65 16.73
CA HIS A 377 14.16 2.88 17.49
C HIS A 377 15.43 3.73 17.63
N GLU A 378 16.59 3.15 17.31
CA GLU A 378 17.89 3.84 17.28
C GLU A 378 18.15 4.54 15.94
N LEU A 379 17.34 4.28 14.91
CA LEU A 379 17.55 4.85 13.58
C LEU A 379 17.38 6.37 13.59
N ARG A 380 18.36 7.05 13.00
CA ARG A 380 18.48 8.50 12.89
C ARG A 380 19.09 8.87 11.53
N PRO A 381 18.90 10.10 11.03
CA PRO A 381 19.45 10.52 9.75
C PRO A 381 20.98 10.36 9.64
N GLU A 382 21.72 10.45 10.75
CA GLU A 382 23.19 10.27 10.80
C GLU A 382 23.67 8.87 10.40
N HIS A 383 22.79 7.86 10.42
CA HIS A 383 23.11 6.51 9.95
C HIS A 383 23.05 6.39 8.41
N LEU A 384 22.64 7.45 7.72
CA LEU A 384 22.50 7.51 6.28
C LEU A 384 23.58 8.38 5.67
N VAL A 385 23.99 8.04 4.44
CA VAL A 385 24.68 8.97 3.55
C VAL A 385 23.62 9.67 2.72
N ILE A 386 23.38 10.95 3.02
CA ILE A 386 22.34 11.76 2.36
C ILE A 386 23.03 12.77 1.44
N PRO A 387 22.84 12.68 0.10
CA PRO A 387 23.39 13.66 -0.82
C PRO A 387 22.83 15.07 -0.60
N ASP A 388 23.64 16.09 -0.88
CA ASP A 388 23.19 17.48 -0.88
C ASP A 388 22.00 17.68 -1.83
N GLY A 389 20.98 18.40 -1.36
CA GLY A 389 19.77 18.66 -2.15
C GLY A 389 18.85 17.45 -2.36
N PHE A 390 19.08 16.33 -1.66
CA PHE A 390 18.18 15.17 -1.69
C PHE A 390 16.78 15.50 -1.19
N ALA A 391 16.71 16.16 -0.03
CA ALA A 391 15.46 16.52 0.61
C ALA A 391 14.73 17.61 -0.17
N ARG A 392 13.41 17.45 -0.31
CA ARG A 392 12.51 18.43 -0.93
C ARG A 392 11.51 18.90 0.11
N THR A 393 11.41 20.20 0.29
CA THR A 393 10.45 20.82 1.19
C THR A 393 9.38 21.50 0.36
N LEU A 394 8.15 21.00 0.44
CA LEU A 394 7.01 21.54 -0.29
C LEU A 394 6.02 22.14 0.72
N GLY A 395 5.52 23.34 0.46
CA GLY A 395 4.49 23.96 1.29
C GLY A 395 4.95 24.39 2.68
N ALA A 396 6.25 24.59 2.91
CA ALA A 396 6.71 25.19 4.16
C ALA A 396 6.24 26.65 4.26
N PRO A 397 5.85 27.12 5.45
CA PRO A 397 5.59 28.54 5.65
C PRO A 397 6.84 29.35 5.29
N PRO A 398 6.68 30.57 4.76
CA PRO A 398 7.81 31.44 4.48
C PRO A 398 8.66 31.60 5.75
N ALA A 399 9.98 31.49 5.62
CA ALA A 399 10.88 31.74 6.73
C ALA A 399 10.56 33.12 7.29
N ARG A 400 10.22 33.20 8.59
CA ARG A 400 10.07 34.50 9.25
C ARG A 400 11.43 35.19 9.15
N GLU A 401 11.52 36.28 8.41
CA GLU A 401 12.69 37.17 8.45
C GLU A 401 12.84 37.61 9.91
N SER A 402 13.95 37.20 10.52
CA SER A 402 14.33 37.52 11.90
C SER A 402 14.84 38.95 12.02
#